data_AF-A0AAV5YS87-F1
#
_entry.id   AF-A0AAV5YS87-F1
#
_cell.length_a   1.000
_cell.length_b   1.000
_cell.length_c   1.000
_cell.angle_alpha   90.00
_cell.angle_beta   90.00
_cell.angle_gamma   90.00
#
_symmetry.space_group_name_H-M   'P 1'
#
loop_
_entity.id
_entity.type
_entity.pdbx_description
1 polymer ?
#
loop_
_entity_poly.entity_id
_entity_poly.type
_entity_poly.pdbx_seq_one_letter_code
_entity_poly.pdbx_strand_id
1 'polypeptide(L)' 'MRSRVAAPVGGVLVVALLAGCGSVAFGPAYTEEEQAHYCALRGGWWRPDALWGGHCEFEGAGFL' A
#
# COMPACT_ATOMS: atom_id res chain seq x y z
N MET A 1 -21.31 -32.38 33.85
CA MET A 1 -21.34 -31.45 32.70
C MET A 1 -20.66 -30.16 33.09
N ARG A 2 -19.44 -29.90 32.60
CA ARG A 2 -18.79 -28.58 32.52
C ARG A 2 -17.44 -28.76 31.83
N SER A 3 -17.48 -28.82 30.51
CA SER A 3 -16.28 -28.79 29.67
C SER A 3 -15.67 -27.40 29.79
N ARG A 4 -14.54 -27.29 30.50
CA ARG A 4 -13.74 -26.05 30.54
C ARG A 4 -12.98 -25.97 29.22
N VAL A 5 -13.54 -25.26 28.25
CA VAL A 5 -12.82 -24.90 27.03
C VAL A 5 -11.82 -23.81 27.41
N ALA A 6 -10.55 -24.17 27.57
CA ALA A 6 -9.47 -23.22 27.71
C ALA A 6 -9.27 -22.52 26.37
N ALA A 7 -9.79 -21.29 26.23
CA ALA A 7 -9.58 -20.47 25.06
C ALA A 7 -8.08 -20.14 24.92
N PRO A 8 -7.44 -20.34 23.75
CA PRO A 8 -6.04 -20.01 23.55
C PRO A 8 -5.90 -18.48 23.45
N VAL A 9 -5.73 -17.81 24.59
CA VAL A 9 -5.49 -16.35 24.69
C VAL A 9 -4.31 -15.91 23.81
N GLY A 10 -3.31 -16.78 23.61
CA GLY A 10 -2.16 -16.49 22.76
C GLY A 10 -2.45 -16.40 21.27
N GLY A 11 -3.43 -17.15 20.74
CA GLY A 11 -3.75 -17.15 19.31
C GLY A 11 -4.48 -15.88 18.86
N VAL A 12 -5.37 -15.36 19.71
CA VAL A 12 -6.17 -14.16 19.42
C VAL A 12 -5.28 -12.90 19.35
N LEU A 13 -4.26 -12.81 20.20
CA LEU A 13 -3.34 -11.68 20.22
C LEU A 13 -2.51 -11.58 18.93
N VAL A 14 -2.05 -12.72 18.40
CA VAL A 14 -1.25 -12.77 17.16
C VAL A 14 -2.09 -12.35 15.95
N VAL A 15 -3.35 -12.79 15.87
CA VAL A 15 -4.26 -12.39 14.80
C VAL A 15 -4.59 -10.89 14.87
N ALA A 16 -4.77 -10.33 16.07
CA ALA A 16 -5.02 -8.90 16.26
C ALA A 16 -3.81 -8.03 15.85
N LEU A 17 -2.58 -8.46 16.13
CA LEU A 17 -1.36 -7.76 15.72
C LEU A 17 -1.16 -7.79 14.20
N LEU A 18 -1.45 -8.92 13.56
CA LEU A 18 -1.36 -9.07 12.09
C LEU A 18 -2.43 -8.24 11.37
N ALA A 19 -3.64 -8.14 11.93
CA ALA A 19 -4.72 -7.33 11.35
C ALA A 19 -4.42 -5.83 11.37
N GLY A 20 -3.61 -5.33 12.34
CA GLY A 20 -3.28 -3.91 12.45
C GLY A 20 -2.24 -3.39 11.44
N CYS A 21 -1.36 -4.26 10.93
CA CYS A 21 -0.25 -3.82 10.08
C CYS A 21 -0.64 -3.64 8.60
N GLY A 22 -1.69 -4.33 8.13
CA GLY A 22 -2.20 -4.21 6.75
C GLY A 22 -3.46 -3.34 6.59
N SER A 23 -4.02 -2.81 7.68
CA SER A 23 -5.31 -2.10 7.67
C SER A 23 -5.20 -0.58 7.58
N VAL A 24 -3.99 -0.03 7.56
CA VAL A 24 -3.78 1.41 7.39
C VAL A 24 -3.71 1.71 5.90
N ALA A 25 -4.81 2.20 5.34
CA ALA A 25 -4.82 2.85 4.04
C ALA A 25 -4.08 4.18 4.18
N PHE A 26 -2.76 4.16 3.97
CA PHE A 26 -1.98 5.37 3.79
C PHE A 26 -2.47 6.01 2.49
N GLY A 27 -3.17 7.13 2.60
CA GLY A 27 -3.42 8.00 1.45
C GLY A 27 -2.09 8.37 0.79
N PRO A 28 -2.09 8.80 -0.49
CA PRO A 28 -0.87 9.17 -1.17
C PRO A 28 -0.13 10.23 -0.34
N ALA A 29 1.15 9.99 -0.07
CA ALA A 29 1.97 10.87 0.78
C ALA A 29 2.16 12.28 0.17
N TYR A 30 1.84 12.43 -1.12
CA TYR A 30 2.06 13.59 -1.95
C TYR A 30 0.82 13.86 -2.81
N THR A 31 0.55 15.12 -3.15
CA THR A 31 -0.51 15.48 -4.10
C THR A 31 -0.20 14.95 -5.50
N GLU A 32 -1.19 14.87 -6.39
CA GLU A 32 -0.96 14.48 -7.78
C GLU A 32 0.04 15.42 -8.48
N GLU A 33 -0.01 16.72 -8.20
CA GLU A 33 0.93 17.70 -8.74
C GLU A 33 2.36 17.43 -8.27
N GLU A 34 2.55 17.11 -6.98
CA GLU A 34 3.86 16.75 -6.44
C GLU A 34 4.39 15.45 -7.08
N GLN A 35 3.52 14.44 -7.23
CA GLN A 35 3.92 13.19 -7.87
C GLN A 35 4.30 13.38 -9.34
N ALA A 36 3.55 14.21 -10.08
CA ALA A 36 3.89 14.59 -11.45
C ALA A 36 5.23 15.32 -11.52
N HIS A 37 5.48 16.25 -10.59
CA HIS A 37 6.77 16.96 -10.48
C HIS A 37 7.93 15.99 -10.24
N TYR A 38 7.81 15.10 -9.27
CA TYR A 38 8.85 14.09 -8.99
C TYR A 38 9.02 13.07 -10.13
N CYS A 39 7.97 12.78 -10.90
CA CYS A 39 8.06 11.94 -12.08
C CYS A 39 8.90 12.61 -13.18
N ALA A 40 8.63 13.90 -13.46
CA ALA A 40 9.37 14.68 -14.43
C ALA A 40 10.84 14.82 -14.05
N LEU A 41 11.15 15.03 -12.76
CA LEU A 41 12.53 15.08 -12.26
C LEU A 41 13.32 13.79 -12.48
N ARG A 42 12.63 12.64 -12.51
CA ARG A 42 13.23 11.33 -12.77
C ARG A 42 13.28 10.97 -14.26
N GLY A 43 12.84 11.87 -15.14
CA GLY A 43 12.78 11.63 -16.59
C GLY A 43 11.64 10.70 -17.02
N GLY A 44 10.63 10.50 -16.17
CA GLY A 44 9.43 9.75 -16.50
C GLY A 44 8.32 10.63 -17.07
N TRP A 45 7.29 9.99 -17.60
CA TRP A 45 6.05 10.60 -18.04
C TRP A 45 4.93 10.34 -17.03
N TRP A 46 4.31 11.41 -16.52
CA TRP A 46 3.20 11.26 -15.59
C TRP A 46 1.90 10.84 -16.30
N ARG A 47 1.26 9.79 -15.80
CA ARG A 47 -0.03 9.28 -16.27
C ARG A 47 -1.07 9.49 -15.18
N PRO A 48 -1.99 10.47 -15.33
CA PRO A 48 -3.07 10.64 -14.37
C PRO A 48 -4.02 9.43 -14.46
N ASP A 49 -4.46 8.92 -13.33
CA ASP A 49 -5.45 7.86 -13.26
C ASP A 49 -6.35 8.01 -12.03
N ALA A 50 -7.65 7.74 -12.22
CA ALA A 50 -8.67 7.98 -11.20
C ALA A 50 -8.74 6.88 -10.12
N LEU A 51 -8.03 5.76 -10.31
CA LEU A 51 -8.07 4.60 -9.42
C LEU A 51 -6.97 4.65 -8.35
N TRP A 52 -5.82 5.22 -8.69
CA TRP A 52 -4.59 5.23 -7.91
C TRP A 52 -4.02 6.63 -7.71
N GLY A 53 -4.62 7.66 -8.31
CA GLY A 53 -4.11 9.04 -8.26
C GLY A 53 -2.90 9.24 -9.18
N GLY A 54 -2.83 8.46 -10.27
CA GLY A 54 -1.79 8.51 -11.28
C GLY A 54 -0.57 7.63 -11.00
N HIS A 55 0.23 7.41 -12.04
CA HIS A 55 1.50 6.68 -11.97
C HIS A 55 2.55 7.32 -12.88
N CYS A 56 3.82 7.08 -12.54
CA CYS A 56 4.96 7.53 -13.34
C CYS A 56 5.37 6.42 -14.31
N GLU A 57 5.16 6.64 -15.61
CA GLU A 57 5.59 5.74 -16.67
C GLU A 57 7.03 6.08 -17.07
N PHE A 58 7.92 5.10 -17.09
CA PHE A 58 9.27 5.26 -17.63
C PHE A 58 9.30 4.57 -18.98
N GLU A 59 9.91 5.19 -20.00
CA GLU A 59 10.36 4.45 -21.17
C GLU A 59 11.36 3.41 -20.65
N GLY A 60 10.87 2.18 -20.46
CA GLY A 60 11.76 1.06 -20.18
C GLY A 60 12.76 1.00 -21.32
N ALA A 61 14.05 0.89 -21.01
CA ALA A 61 14.99 0.41 -22.00
C ALA A 61 14.41 -0.91 -22.50
N GLY A 62 13.84 -0.88 -23.71
CA GLY A 62 13.31 -2.07 -24.35
C GLY A 62 14.43 -3.08 -24.30
N PHE A 63 14.23 -4.16 -23.54
CA PHE A 63 15.17 -5.26 -23.48
C PHE A 63 15.08 -5.99 -24.82
N LEU A 64 15.76 -5.42 -25.82
CA LEU A 64 16.26 -6.13 -26.99
C LEU A 64 17.70 -6.56 -26.69
#